data_AF-A0A9E0TXG5-F1
#
_entry.id   AF-A0A9E0TXG5-F1
#
_cell.length_a   1.000
_cell.length_b   1.000
_cell.length_c   1.000
_cell.angle_alpha   90.00
_cell.angle_beta   90.00
_cell.angle_gamma   90.00
#
_symmetry.space_group_name_H-M   'P 1'
#
loop_
_entity.id
_entity.type
_entity.pdbx_description
1 polymer ?
#
loop_
_entity_poly.entity_id
_entity_poly.type
_entity_poly.pdbx_seq_one_letter_code
_entity_poly.pdbx_strand_id
1 'polypeptide(L)' 'RRFEKEMNEAKVDWQAHIYGNTMHAFATPGANDPAAGILHNPVAARRAFVAIQNFLSEVFF' A
#
# COMPACT_ATOMS: atom_id res chain seq x y z
N ARG A 1 10.07 10.45 -10.25
CA ARG A 1 9.98 8.97 -10.20
C ARG A 1 11.34 8.38 -9.80
N ARG A 2 11.83 8.69 -8.58
CA ARG A 2 13.16 8.24 -8.13
C ARG A 2 13.14 6.77 -7.70
N PHE A 3 12.13 6.40 -6.91
CA PHE A 3 11.92 5.03 -6.45
C PHE A 3 11.80 4.03 -7.61
N GLU A 4 10.92 4.28 -8.59
CA GLU A 4 10.73 3.39 -9.76
C GLU A 4 12.04 3.14 -10.51
N LYS A 5 12.88 4.18 -10.66
CA LYS A 5 14.19 4.07 -11.30
C LYS A 5 15.15 3.21 -10.48
N GLU A 6 15.24 3.45 -9.17
CA GLU A 6 16.09 2.67 -8.26
C GLU A 6 15.70 1.18 -8.27
N MET A 7 14.42 0.86 -8.24
CA MET A 7 13.93 -0.52 -8.27
C MET A 7 14.22 -1.20 -9.63
N ASN A 8 14.03 -0.48 -10.74
CA ASN A 8 14.38 -0.99 -12.07
C ASN A 8 15.89 -1.23 -12.24
N GLU A 9 16.72 -0.30 -11.77
CA GLU A 9 18.18 -0.42 -11.83
C GLU A 9 18.70 -1.57 -10.97
N ALA A 10 18.04 -1.82 -9.83
CA ALA A 10 18.32 -2.96 -8.96
C ALA A 10 17.85 -4.31 -9.54
N LYS A 11 17.07 -4.31 -10.63
CA LYS A 11 16.48 -5.52 -11.26
C LYS A 11 15.70 -6.40 -10.27
N VAL A 12 15.04 -5.78 -9.31
CA VAL A 12 14.15 -6.48 -8.38
C VAL A 12 12.76 -6.64 -8.99
N ASP A 13 12.05 -7.69 -8.61
CA ASP A 13 10.62 -7.79 -8.87
C ASP A 13 9.87 -6.85 -7.91
N TRP A 14 9.14 -5.88 -8.45
CA TRP A 14 8.51 -4.84 -7.66
C TRP A 14 7.19 -4.38 -8.23
N GLN A 15 6.29 -4.03 -7.32
CA GLN A 15 4.98 -3.46 -7.63
C GLN A 15 4.73 -2.25 -6.71
N ALA A 16 4.08 -1.22 -7.23
CA ALA A 16 3.59 -0.09 -6.43
C ALA A 16 2.07 0.03 -6.61
N HIS A 17 1.35 0.05 -5.49
CA HIS A 17 -0.10 0.16 -5.45
C HIS A 17 -0.48 1.53 -4.89
N ILE A 18 -1.15 2.36 -5.70
CA ILE A 18 -1.58 3.70 -5.31
C ILE A 18 -3.09 3.69 -5.08
N TYR A 19 -3.53 4.00 -3.86
CA TYR A 19 -4.95 4.13 -3.51
C TYR A 19 -5.34 5.60 -3.46
N GLY A 20 -6.35 5.98 -4.25
CA GLY A 20 -6.91 7.34 -4.22
C GLY A 20 -7.81 7.55 -3.01
N ASN A 21 -7.99 8.82 -2.62
CA ASN A 21 -8.85 9.23 -1.49
C ASN A 21 -8.48 8.56 -0.16
N THR A 22 -7.18 8.37 0.08
CA THR A 22 -6.64 7.84 1.33
C THR A 22 -5.61 8.80 1.93
N MET A 23 -5.46 8.73 3.25
CA MET A 23 -4.46 9.45 4.02
C MET A 23 -3.39 8.48 4.57
N HIS A 24 -2.40 8.97 5.32
CA HIS A 24 -1.51 8.08 6.06
C HIS A 24 -2.33 7.22 7.03
N ALA A 25 -1.78 6.05 7.38
CA ALA A 25 -2.43 5.07 8.25
C ALA A 25 -3.83 4.60 7.79
N PHE A 26 -4.12 4.65 6.48
CA PHE A 26 -5.42 4.23 5.95
C PHE A 26 -5.78 2.76 6.26
N ALA A 27 -4.80 1.92 6.55
CA ALA A 27 -4.96 0.51 6.89
C ALA A 27 -5.02 0.23 8.40
N THR A 28 -5.00 1.27 9.24
CA THR A 28 -4.99 1.13 10.71
C THR A 28 -6.36 1.52 11.27
N PRO A 29 -7.22 0.55 11.65
CA PRO A 29 -8.52 0.86 12.23
C PRO A 29 -8.38 1.75 13.47
N GLY A 30 -9.22 2.79 13.56
CA GLY A 30 -9.22 3.72 14.68
C GLY A 30 -8.14 4.82 14.62
N ALA A 31 -7.18 4.75 13.70
CA ALA A 31 -6.24 5.84 13.46
C ALA A 31 -6.92 6.99 12.70
N ASN A 32 -7.44 7.96 13.45
CA ASN A 32 -8.19 9.10 12.91
C ASN A 32 -7.66 10.40 13.51
N ASP A 33 -6.75 11.04 12.79
CA ASP A 33 -6.33 12.42 13.01
C ASP A 33 -6.20 13.11 11.64
N PRO A 34 -7.31 13.59 11.06
CA PRO A 34 -7.31 14.22 9.74
C PRO A 34 -6.41 15.46 9.67
N ALA A 35 -6.20 16.16 10.79
CA ALA A 35 -5.33 17.34 10.84
C ALA A 35 -3.85 16.93 10.65
N ALA A 36 -3.46 15.77 11.17
CA ALA A 36 -2.15 15.16 10.91
C ALA A 36 -2.07 14.37 9.59
N GLY A 37 -3.14 14.37 8.77
CA GLY A 37 -3.21 13.58 7.54
C GLY A 37 -3.25 12.08 7.79
N ILE A 38 -3.89 11.65 8.88
CA ILE A 38 -4.08 10.26 9.28
C ILE A 38 -5.58 9.95 9.29
N LEU A 39 -6.02 9.02 8.44
CA LEU A 39 -7.43 8.63 8.42
C LEU A 39 -7.60 7.21 7.89
N HIS A 40 -8.21 6.35 8.71
CA HIS A 40 -8.58 5.00 8.31
C HIS A 40 -9.56 5.01 7.13
N ASN A 41 -9.26 4.25 6.07
CA ASN A 41 -10.15 4.02 4.94
C ASN A 41 -10.36 2.50 4.75
N PRO A 42 -11.51 1.95 5.18
CA PRO A 42 -11.73 0.50 5.18
C PRO A 42 -11.74 -0.12 3.78
N VAL A 43 -12.14 0.64 2.76
CA VAL A 43 -12.15 0.15 1.37
C VAL A 43 -10.73 0.00 0.84
N ALA A 44 -9.88 1.00 1.07
CA ALA A 44 -8.48 0.93 0.67
C ALA A 44 -7.69 -0.10 1.48
N ALA A 45 -7.93 -0.17 2.80
CA ALA A 45 -7.33 -1.18 3.67
C ALA A 45 -7.61 -2.61 3.16
N ARG A 46 -8.86 -2.91 2.84
CA ARG A 46 -9.25 -4.21 2.29
C ARG A 46 -8.57 -4.51 0.94
N ARG A 47 -8.48 -3.52 0.04
CA ARG A 47 -7.81 -3.69 -1.27
C ARG A 47 -6.31 -3.94 -1.10
N ALA A 48 -5.65 -3.19 -0.21
CA ALA A 48 -4.24 -3.39 0.12
C ALA A 48 -3.99 -4.77 0.72
N PHE A 49 -4.89 -5.23 1.59
CA PHE A 49 -4.77 -6.56 2.19
C PHE A 49 -4.88 -7.69 1.15
N VAL A 50 -5.84 -7.60 0.21
CA VAL A 50 -5.96 -8.57 -0.89
C VAL A 50 -4.71 -8.56 -1.78
N ALA A 51 -4.15 -7.39 -2.09
CA ALA A 51 -2.92 -7.30 -2.87
C ALA A 51 -1.75 -8.01 -2.17
N ILE A 52 -1.61 -7.83 -0.86
CA ILE A 52 -0.59 -8.53 -0.05
C ILE A 52 -0.84 -10.04 -0.05
N GLN A 53 -2.08 -10.48 0.15
CA GLN A 53 -2.42 -11.92 0.13
C GLN A 53 -2.10 -12.57 -1.22
N ASN A 54 -2.40 -11.88 -2.33
CA ASN A 54 -2.09 -12.38 -3.66
C ASN A 54 -0.58 -12.47 -3.89
N PHE A 55 0.17 -11.43 -3.52
CA PHE A 55 1.64 -11.44 -3.65
C PHE A 55 2.30 -12.53 -2.81
N LEU A 56 1.88 -12.69 -1.55
CA LEU A 56 2.37 -13.77 -0.70
C LEU A 56 1.98 -15.15 -1.28
N SER A 57 0.82 -15.25 -1.92
CA SER A 57 0.42 -16.50 -2.56
C SER A 57 1.30 -16.83 -3.76
N GLU A 58 1.59 -15.85 -4.61
CA GLU A 58 2.50 -16.00 -5.76
C GLU A 58 3.92 -16.42 -5.34
N VAL A 59 4.42 -15.88 -4.21
CA VAL A 59 5.80 -16.12 -3.76
C VAL A 59 5.96 -17.46 -3.03
N PHE A 60 4.92 -17.93 -2.32
CA PHE A 60 5.03 -19.06 -1.41
C PHE A 60 4.19 -20.30 -1.76
N PHE A 61 3.23 -20.20 -2.68
CA PHE A 61 2.33 -21.29 -3.07
C PHE A 61 2.28 -21.48 -4.59
#